data_AF-A0A0G4L1B4-F1
#
_entry.id   AF-A0A0G4L1B4-F1
#
_cell.length_a   1.000
_cell.length_b   1.000
_cell.length_c   1.000
_cell.angle_alpha   90.00
_cell.angle_beta   90.00
_cell.angle_gamma   90.00
#
_symmetry.space_group_name_H-M   'P 1'
#
loop_
_entity.id
_entity.type
_entity.pdbx_description
1 polymer ?
#
loop_
_entity_poly.entity_id
_entity_poly.type
_entity_poly.pdbx_seq_one_letter_code
_entity_poly.pdbx_strand_id
1 'polypeptide(L)'
;MTKQTLDRHLHASSSSMSLRLPAILGPMASSPATDTDQQTARLPTREYLLADMAGRSRQENPVCTPCFLTLRSVDQPHVRLGSPAECRLCAVSAGKPEAYTKPFCDFLTENPTIFHTVAHFKTKLADAGFHELPARANWAGKLEPGGKYWTTRNGSALIAFTVGQKYEPGNGVAMIAGHIDALTARLKPVSTKRNAAGYVQLGVAPYAGGLNATWWDRDLSIGGRVVVRDPDTGKTSTRLVKLGWPIARIPTLAPHFGVGMMGQNNPETQAVPIIGLDNSDLGGADTSEAPAGPPGSFAATQPPKLVKLIARELRTSASAILNWDLELYDSQPAQTGGLDREFIFAGRVDDKLCSWAA
;
A
#
# COMPACT_ATOMS: atom_id res chain seq x y z
N MET A 1 49.95 -1.07 -34.48
CA MET A 1 50.75 -0.03 -35.17
C MET A 1 49.79 0.96 -35.81
N THR A 2 49.94 2.25 -35.43
CA THR A 2 49.51 3.49 -36.11
C THR A 2 47.99 3.71 -36.37
N LYS A 3 47.36 4.84 -36.05
CA LYS A 3 47.81 6.19 -35.68
C LYS A 3 46.64 6.98 -35.04
N GLN A 4 46.95 7.74 -33.99
CA GLN A 4 46.24 8.96 -33.57
C GLN A 4 46.62 10.14 -34.47
N THR A 5 45.70 11.10 -34.64
CA THR A 5 45.92 12.56 -34.80
C THR A 5 44.54 13.25 -34.84
N LEU A 6 44.18 14.15 -33.91
CA LEU A 6 44.34 15.64 -33.94
C LEU A 6 43.41 16.30 -35.01
N ASP A 7 42.67 17.40 -34.82
CA ASP A 7 42.81 18.54 -33.92
C ASP A 7 41.54 19.45 -33.91
N ARG A 8 41.58 20.46 -33.05
CA ARG A 8 40.68 21.60 -32.71
C ARG A 8 40.08 22.46 -33.86
N HIS A 9 38.95 23.14 -33.56
CA HIS A 9 38.70 24.61 -33.63
C HIS A 9 37.18 24.91 -33.44
N LEU A 10 36.73 25.58 -32.37
CA LEU A 10 36.53 27.05 -32.13
C LEU A 10 35.23 27.68 -32.72
N HIS A 11 34.42 28.21 -31.78
CA HIS A 11 33.34 29.22 -31.80
C HIS A 11 32.70 29.73 -33.11
N ALA A 12 31.36 29.78 -33.12
CA ALA A 12 30.59 30.97 -33.53
C ALA A 12 29.17 30.96 -32.93
N SER A 13 28.79 32.06 -32.29
CA SER A 13 27.44 32.42 -31.90
C SER A 13 26.70 33.07 -33.07
N SER A 14 25.38 32.85 -33.17
CA SER A 14 24.48 33.82 -33.79
C SER A 14 23.08 33.74 -33.17
N SER A 15 22.62 34.91 -32.73
CA SER A 15 21.29 35.19 -32.21
C SER A 15 20.29 35.36 -33.34
N SER A 16 19.04 35.01 -33.10
CA SER A 16 17.89 35.68 -33.73
C SER A 16 16.79 35.94 -32.70
N MET A 17 16.47 37.22 -32.55
CA MET A 17 15.34 37.73 -31.78
C MET A 17 14.03 37.54 -32.55
N SER A 18 12.93 37.30 -31.84
CA SER A 18 11.60 37.78 -32.28
C SER A 18 10.73 38.19 -31.08
N LEU A 19 10.59 39.52 -31.02
CA LEU A 19 9.48 40.39 -30.63
C LEU A 19 8.39 39.92 -29.65
N ARG A 20 8.21 40.78 -28.64
CA ARG A 20 7.23 40.77 -27.55
C ARG A 20 5.83 41.25 -27.98
N LEU A 21 4.80 40.79 -27.27
CA LEU A 21 3.63 41.58 -26.88
C LEU A 21 3.36 41.37 -25.37
N PRO A 22 3.26 42.44 -24.55
CA PRO A 22 2.91 42.32 -23.13
C PRO A 22 1.40 42.46 -22.92
N ALA A 23 0.78 41.47 -22.27
CA ALA A 23 -0.55 41.61 -21.70
C ALA A 23 -0.45 42.25 -20.32
N ILE A 24 -1.17 43.35 -20.15
CA ILE A 24 -1.33 44.09 -18.89
C ILE A 24 -2.26 43.28 -17.99
N LEU A 25 -1.77 42.80 -16.86
CA LEU A 25 -2.58 42.27 -15.76
C LEU A 25 -2.38 43.19 -14.55
N GLY A 26 -3.45 43.89 -14.18
CA GLY A 26 -3.49 44.74 -12.98
C GLY A 26 -3.43 43.92 -11.68
N PRO A 27 -3.17 44.57 -10.53
CA PRO A 27 -3.09 43.89 -9.25
C PRO A 27 -4.46 43.36 -8.85
N MET A 28 -4.61 42.04 -8.78
CA MET A 28 -5.76 41.42 -8.14
C MET A 28 -5.64 41.60 -6.62
N ALA A 29 -6.56 42.38 -6.07
CA ALA A 29 -6.76 42.49 -4.64
C ALA A 29 -7.11 41.10 -4.08
N SER A 30 -6.31 40.64 -3.11
CA SER A 30 -6.63 39.46 -2.31
C SER A 30 -7.91 39.72 -1.53
N SER A 31 -8.99 39.00 -1.86
CA SER A 31 -10.18 38.94 -1.02
C SER A 31 -9.83 38.21 0.29
N PRO A 32 -10.29 38.67 1.46
CA PRO A 32 -10.07 37.96 2.71
C PRO A 32 -10.85 36.63 2.66
N ALA A 33 -10.15 35.52 2.93
CA ALA A 33 -10.77 34.21 3.06
C ALA A 33 -11.89 34.28 4.11
N THR A 34 -13.11 33.97 3.69
CA THR A 34 -14.27 33.83 4.57
C THR A 34 -14.02 32.69 5.56
N ASP A 35 -14.48 32.84 6.80
CA ASP A 35 -14.35 31.92 7.95
C ASP A 35 -14.64 30.42 7.63
N THR A 36 -15.43 30.15 6.59
CA THR A 36 -15.71 28.81 6.05
C THR A 36 -14.49 28.11 5.43
N ASP A 37 -13.51 28.83 4.91
CA ASP A 37 -12.30 28.25 4.28
C ASP A 37 -11.22 27.89 5.33
N GLN A 38 -11.35 28.38 6.57
CA GLN A 38 -10.44 28.06 7.67
C GLN A 38 -10.81 26.75 8.38
N GLN A 39 -12.09 26.35 8.39
CA GLN A 39 -12.52 25.10 9.03
C GLN A 39 -12.17 23.84 8.21
N THR A 40 -12.05 23.95 6.89
CA THR A 40 -11.61 22.85 5.99
C THR A 40 -10.10 22.61 6.03
N ALA A 41 -9.31 23.62 6.43
CA ALA A 41 -7.85 23.56 6.50
C ALA A 41 -7.30 22.99 7.82
N ARG A 42 -8.14 22.77 8.84
CA ARG A 42 -7.68 22.26 10.13
C ARG A 42 -7.30 20.78 10.01
N LEU A 43 -6.14 20.41 10.55
CA LEU A 43 -5.77 18.99 10.69
C LEU A 43 -6.74 18.27 11.63
N PRO A 44 -7.00 16.97 11.44
CA PRO A 44 -7.81 16.19 12.37
C PRO A 44 -7.18 16.18 13.77
N THR A 45 -7.99 16.01 14.81
CA THR A 45 -7.47 15.86 16.17
C THR A 45 -6.68 14.55 16.31
N ARG A 46 -5.74 14.51 17.26
CA ARG A 46 -4.97 13.30 17.56
C ARG A 46 -5.89 12.12 17.87
N GLU A 47 -6.92 12.35 18.67
CA GLU A 47 -7.88 11.34 19.08
C GLU A 47 -8.65 10.76 17.88
N TYR A 48 -9.02 11.61 16.92
CA TYR A 48 -9.71 11.17 15.70
C TYR A 48 -8.82 10.30 14.80
N LEU A 49 -7.54 10.66 14.69
CA LEU A 49 -6.55 9.89 13.93
C LEU A 49 -6.27 8.52 14.55
N LEU A 50 -6.04 8.48 15.87
CA LEU A 50 -5.74 7.27 16.62
C LEU A 50 -6.95 6.34 16.77
N ALA A 51 -8.16 6.90 16.86
CA ALA A 51 -9.40 6.12 16.79
C ALA A 51 -9.69 5.60 15.37
N ASP A 52 -8.89 5.95 14.37
CA ASP A 52 -9.05 5.50 12.98
C ASP A 52 -10.47 5.71 12.42
N MET A 53 -11.03 6.90 12.64
CA MET A 53 -12.44 7.20 12.35
C MET A 53 -12.68 7.65 10.91
N ALA A 54 -11.66 8.16 10.22
CA ALA A 54 -11.78 8.67 8.85
C ALA A 54 -12.21 7.55 7.88
N GLY A 55 -13.21 7.83 7.04
CA GLY A 55 -13.73 6.86 6.05
C GLY A 55 -14.55 5.71 6.64
N ARG A 56 -14.70 5.63 7.96
CA ARG A 56 -15.56 4.64 8.63
C ARG A 56 -17.04 5.04 8.53
N SER A 57 -17.92 4.05 8.65
CA SER A 57 -19.36 4.33 8.63
C SER A 57 -19.77 5.15 9.86
N ARG A 58 -20.87 5.90 9.72
CA ARG A 58 -21.42 6.72 10.81
C ARG A 58 -21.71 5.91 12.09
N GLN A 59 -22.08 4.64 11.93
CA GLN A 59 -22.41 3.75 13.04
C GLN A 59 -21.17 3.31 13.83
N GLU A 60 -20.02 3.18 13.17
CA GLU A 60 -18.74 2.81 13.80
C GLU A 60 -18.06 3.97 14.53
N ASN A 61 -18.64 5.17 14.44
CA ASN A 61 -18.07 6.41 14.97
C ASN A 61 -19.00 7.08 16.01
N PRO A 62 -19.29 6.42 17.15
CA PRO A 62 -19.99 7.07 18.26
C PRO A 62 -19.10 8.14 18.92
N VAL A 63 -19.64 9.34 19.08
CA VAL A 63 -19.01 10.46 19.80
C VAL A 63 -19.99 11.13 20.75
N CYS A 64 -19.52 11.56 21.92
CA CYS A 64 -20.33 12.35 22.84
C CYS A 64 -20.47 13.80 22.35
N THR A 65 -21.47 14.53 22.84
CA THR A 65 -21.72 15.92 22.43
C THR A 65 -20.51 16.83 22.61
N PRO A 66 -19.76 16.82 23.73
CA PRO A 66 -18.56 17.64 23.86
C PRO A 66 -17.51 17.34 22.78
N CYS A 67 -17.22 16.06 22.51
CA CYS A 67 -16.24 15.69 21.49
C CYS A 67 -16.73 16.01 20.07
N PHE A 68 -18.03 15.88 19.79
CA PHE A 68 -18.61 16.28 18.50
C PHE A 68 -18.31 17.75 18.16
N LEU A 69 -18.39 18.65 19.14
CA LEU A 69 -18.12 20.07 18.94
C LEU A 69 -16.63 20.38 18.65
N THR A 70 -15.73 19.43 18.93
CA THR A 70 -14.30 19.55 18.60
C THR A 70 -13.96 19.06 17.19
N LEU A 71 -14.87 18.33 16.54
CA LEU A 71 -14.66 17.78 15.20
C LEU A 71 -14.72 18.88 14.14
N ARG A 72 -13.94 18.67 13.07
CA ARG A 72 -14.02 19.49 11.87
C ARG A 72 -15.39 19.32 11.22
N SER A 73 -15.89 20.37 10.57
CA SER A 73 -17.17 20.34 9.85
C SER A 73 -17.24 19.20 8.83
N VAL A 74 -16.12 18.86 8.20
CA VAL A 74 -16.01 17.74 7.24
C VAL A 74 -16.12 16.35 7.87
N ASP A 75 -15.80 16.21 9.16
CA ASP A 75 -15.87 14.91 9.86
C ASP A 75 -17.24 14.68 10.54
N GLN A 76 -17.95 15.75 10.89
CA GLN A 76 -19.23 15.68 11.60
C GLN A 76 -20.33 14.83 10.91
N PRO A 77 -20.47 14.84 9.56
CA PRO A 77 -21.43 13.96 8.88
C PRO A 77 -21.13 12.46 9.05
N HIS A 78 -19.89 12.10 9.38
CA HIS A 78 -19.40 10.73 9.45
C HIS A 78 -19.41 10.15 10.87
N VAL A 79 -20.05 10.84 11.83
CA VAL A 79 -20.16 10.39 13.23
C VAL A 79 -21.61 10.32 13.68
N ARG A 80 -21.90 9.48 14.69
CA ARG A 80 -23.19 9.50 15.39
C ARG A 80 -23.00 10.02 16.80
N LEU A 81 -23.96 10.82 17.29
CA LEU A 81 -24.00 11.19 18.69
C LEU A 81 -24.34 9.95 19.54
N GLY A 82 -23.54 9.72 20.57
CA GLY A 82 -23.67 8.61 21.52
C GLY A 82 -23.37 9.06 22.94
N SER A 83 -23.42 8.12 23.88
CA SER A 83 -23.10 8.42 25.28
C SER A 83 -21.59 8.66 25.48
N PRO A 84 -21.16 9.32 26.56
CA PRO A 84 -19.74 9.43 26.91
C PRO A 84 -19.02 8.07 27.04
N ALA A 85 -19.73 7.02 27.48
CA ALA A 85 -19.17 5.68 27.61
C ALA A 85 -18.87 5.03 26.25
N GLU A 86 -19.66 5.33 25.22
CA GLU A 86 -19.48 4.83 23.85
C GLU A 86 -18.49 5.68 23.04
N CYS A 87 -18.10 6.87 23.53
CA CYS A 87 -17.34 7.82 22.74
C CYS A 87 -15.92 7.35 22.45
N ARG A 88 -15.60 7.13 21.17
CA ARG A 88 -14.25 6.68 20.74
C ARG A 88 -13.16 7.69 21.05
N LEU A 89 -13.45 8.99 20.87
CA LEU A 89 -12.51 10.07 21.16
C LEU A 89 -12.18 10.13 22.66
N CYS A 90 -13.17 9.99 23.54
CA CYS A 90 -12.94 9.91 24.98
C CYS A 90 -12.13 8.66 25.35
N ALA A 91 -12.40 7.51 24.74
CA ALA A 91 -11.66 6.28 25.03
C ALA A 91 -10.17 6.40 24.68
N VAL A 92 -9.86 6.99 23.51
CA VAL A 92 -8.46 7.29 23.12
C VAL A 92 -7.83 8.31 24.05
N SER A 93 -8.53 9.41 24.35
CA SER A 93 -8.04 10.46 25.25
C SER A 93 -7.71 9.91 26.64
N ALA A 94 -8.51 8.97 27.15
CA ALA A 94 -8.29 8.28 28.41
C ALA A 94 -7.24 7.15 28.34
N GLY A 95 -6.65 6.88 27.18
CA GLY A 95 -5.64 5.84 27.01
C GLY A 95 -6.16 4.41 27.17
N LYS A 96 -7.45 4.17 26.91
CA LYS A 96 -8.06 2.85 27.06
C LYS A 96 -7.50 1.86 26.01
N PRO A 97 -6.94 0.71 26.41
CA PRO A 97 -6.40 -0.27 25.45
C PRO A 97 -7.42 -0.73 24.41
N GLU A 98 -8.68 -0.88 24.81
CA GLU A 98 -9.77 -1.37 23.94
C GLU A 98 -10.09 -0.40 22.79
N ALA A 99 -9.69 0.88 22.92
CA ALA A 99 -9.87 1.87 21.87
C ALA A 99 -9.06 1.55 20.60
N TYR A 100 -8.00 0.74 20.74
CA TYR A 100 -7.03 0.41 19.70
C TYR A 100 -7.28 -0.95 19.04
N THR A 101 -8.14 -1.80 19.62
CA THR A 101 -8.43 -3.15 19.11
C THR A 101 -8.98 -3.13 17.68
N LYS A 102 -10.05 -2.38 17.41
CA LYS A 102 -10.64 -2.26 16.07
C LYS A 102 -9.71 -1.55 15.08
N PRO A 103 -9.11 -0.38 15.40
CA PRO A 103 -8.10 0.25 14.54
C PRO A 103 -6.99 -0.69 14.08
N PHE A 104 -6.47 -1.54 14.97
CA PHE A 104 -5.45 -2.52 14.61
C PHE A 104 -5.97 -3.64 13.70
N CYS A 105 -7.17 -4.16 13.97
CA CYS A 105 -7.80 -5.16 13.09
C CYS A 105 -8.06 -4.60 11.69
N ASP A 106 -8.58 -3.37 11.61
CA ASP A 106 -8.81 -2.70 10.34
C ASP A 106 -7.48 -2.47 9.60
N PHE A 107 -6.43 -2.03 10.30
CA PHE A 107 -5.09 -1.88 9.73
C PHE A 107 -4.56 -3.18 9.10
N LEU A 108 -4.62 -4.31 9.81
CA LEU A 108 -4.15 -5.60 9.27
C LEU A 108 -4.97 -6.10 8.07
N THR A 109 -6.27 -5.81 8.07
CA THR A 109 -7.20 -6.17 7.00
C THR A 109 -6.97 -5.33 5.75
N GLU A 110 -6.72 -4.03 5.94
CA GLU A 110 -6.66 -3.07 4.84
C GLU A 110 -5.28 -2.99 4.19
N ASN A 111 -4.22 -3.31 4.93
CA ASN A 111 -2.84 -3.11 4.54
C ASN A 111 -2.08 -4.44 4.43
N PRO A 112 -2.42 -5.30 3.46
CA PRO A 112 -1.91 -6.66 3.40
C PRO A 112 -0.40 -6.68 3.15
N THR A 113 0.12 -5.79 2.32
CA THR A 113 1.53 -5.80 1.92
C THR A 113 2.36 -4.75 2.64
N ILE A 114 3.68 -4.91 2.60
CA ILE A 114 4.63 -3.92 3.13
C ILE A 114 4.43 -2.53 2.52
N PHE A 115 4.09 -2.47 1.23
CA PHE A 115 3.87 -1.21 0.52
C PHE A 115 2.60 -0.49 0.99
N HIS A 116 1.53 -1.25 1.26
CA HIS A 116 0.30 -0.69 1.84
C HIS A 116 0.54 -0.23 3.27
N THR A 117 1.36 -0.96 4.03
CA THR A 117 1.72 -0.59 5.40
C THR A 117 2.47 0.74 5.45
N VAL A 118 3.46 0.94 4.57
CA VAL A 118 4.12 2.24 4.43
C VAL A 118 3.11 3.32 4.03
N ALA A 119 2.26 3.07 3.02
CA ALA A 119 1.28 4.07 2.59
C ALA A 119 0.33 4.48 3.72
N HIS A 120 -0.14 3.53 4.54
CA HIS A 120 -0.95 3.80 5.72
C HIS A 120 -0.25 4.77 6.68
N PHE A 121 1.00 4.47 7.07
CA PHE A 121 1.74 5.34 7.98
C PHE A 121 2.06 6.70 7.37
N LYS A 122 2.39 6.77 6.07
CA LYS A 122 2.60 8.06 5.37
C LYS A 122 1.37 8.96 5.49
N THR A 123 0.17 8.42 5.25
CA THR A 123 -1.09 9.15 5.36
C THR A 123 -1.34 9.60 6.80
N LYS A 124 -1.24 8.68 7.77
CA LYS A 124 -1.44 9.01 9.19
C LYS A 124 -0.48 10.09 9.70
N LEU A 125 0.79 10.02 9.31
CA LEU A 125 1.81 11.00 9.68
C LEU A 125 1.53 12.37 9.03
N ALA A 126 1.15 12.40 7.75
CA ALA A 126 0.76 13.63 7.08
C ALA A 126 -0.44 14.29 7.75
N ASP A 127 -1.47 13.51 8.08
CA ASP A 127 -2.66 14.01 8.78
C ASP A 127 -2.35 14.47 10.22
N ALA A 128 -1.29 13.94 10.84
CA ALA A 128 -0.76 14.39 12.13
C ALA A 128 0.19 15.61 12.02
N GLY A 129 0.36 16.16 10.82
CA GLY A 129 1.18 17.34 10.54
C GLY A 129 2.69 17.05 10.54
N PHE A 130 3.10 15.84 10.18
CA PHE A 130 4.50 15.56 9.87
C PHE A 130 4.81 15.86 8.40
N HIS A 131 6.03 16.32 8.12
CA HIS A 131 6.48 16.67 6.79
C HIS A 131 7.37 15.59 6.15
N GLU A 132 7.12 15.26 4.88
CA GLU A 132 8.00 14.36 4.12
C GLU A 132 9.35 15.02 3.88
N LEU A 133 10.42 14.25 4.11
CA LEU A 133 11.79 14.58 3.73
C LEU A 133 12.23 13.63 2.61
N PRO A 134 12.11 14.03 1.33
CA PRO A 134 12.55 13.20 0.22
C PRO A 134 14.05 12.92 0.32
N ALA A 135 14.44 11.64 0.27
CA ALA A 135 15.84 11.24 0.40
C ALA A 135 16.77 11.76 -0.72
N ARG A 136 16.19 12.28 -1.81
CA ARG A 136 16.93 12.93 -2.91
C ARG A 136 17.12 14.43 -2.72
N ALA A 137 16.46 15.04 -1.74
CA ALA A 137 16.61 16.46 -1.44
C ALA A 137 17.69 16.70 -0.38
N ASN A 138 18.35 17.85 -0.44
CA ASN A 138 19.16 18.34 0.68
C ASN A 138 18.24 18.79 1.82
N TRP A 139 18.52 18.35 3.05
CA TRP A 139 17.76 18.69 4.26
C TRP A 139 18.40 19.79 5.10
N ALA A 140 19.61 20.24 4.75
CA ALA A 140 20.28 21.34 5.44
C ALA A 140 19.37 22.59 5.48
N GLY A 141 19.19 23.14 6.68
CA GLY A 141 18.32 24.30 6.92
C GLY A 141 16.81 24.02 6.91
N LYS A 142 16.38 22.76 6.79
CA LYS A 142 14.95 22.37 6.80
C LYS A 142 14.48 21.69 8.09
N LEU A 143 15.42 21.28 8.93
CA LEU A 143 15.14 20.66 10.22
C LEU A 143 15.19 21.73 11.31
N GLU A 144 14.17 21.78 12.15
CA GLU A 144 14.07 22.76 13.23
C GLU A 144 13.60 22.10 14.54
N PRO A 145 14.02 22.64 15.72
CA PRO A 145 13.44 22.25 16.99
C PRO A 145 11.92 22.43 17.01
N GLY A 146 11.19 21.42 17.49
CA GLY A 146 9.72 21.35 17.43
C GLY A 146 9.17 20.74 16.14
N GLY A 147 10.02 20.50 15.13
CA GLY A 147 9.62 19.93 13.84
C GLY A 147 9.25 18.44 13.91
N LYS A 148 8.38 18.02 12.99
CA LYS A 148 7.88 16.64 12.85
C LYS A 148 8.10 16.17 11.41
N TYR A 149 8.80 15.06 11.23
CA TYR A 149 9.27 14.65 9.91
C TYR A 149 9.18 13.15 9.68
N TRP A 150 9.10 12.74 8.42
CA TRP A 150 9.31 11.35 8.04
C TRP A 150 10.00 11.23 6.68
N THR A 151 10.64 10.09 6.44
CA THR A 151 11.22 9.76 5.13
C THR A 151 10.92 8.31 4.78
N THR A 152 11.02 7.96 3.50
CA THR A 152 10.84 6.58 3.03
C THR A 152 11.98 6.13 2.13
N ARG A 153 12.25 4.82 2.13
CA ARG A 153 13.15 4.17 1.19
C ARG A 153 12.40 3.05 0.48
N ASN A 154 12.51 3.00 -0.86
CA ASN A 154 11.80 2.04 -1.73
C ASN A 154 10.25 2.05 -1.60
N GLY A 155 9.64 2.87 -0.73
CA GLY A 155 8.24 2.74 -0.37
C GLY A 155 7.93 1.48 0.46
N SER A 156 8.95 0.81 1.00
CA SER A 156 8.82 -0.39 1.84
C SER A 156 9.52 -0.24 3.19
N ALA A 157 10.08 0.93 3.48
CA ALA A 157 10.62 1.30 4.78
C ALA A 157 10.29 2.77 5.06
N LEU A 158 10.03 3.09 6.32
CA LEU A 158 9.68 4.42 6.78
C LEU A 158 10.40 4.71 8.10
N ILE A 159 10.88 5.94 8.24
CA ILE A 159 11.36 6.48 9.51
C ILE A 159 10.56 7.75 9.77
N ALA A 160 9.94 7.86 10.94
CA ALA A 160 9.32 9.08 11.44
C ALA A 160 10.05 9.54 12.70
N PHE A 161 10.19 10.85 12.88
CA PHE A 161 10.83 11.43 14.04
C PHE A 161 10.31 12.82 14.35
N THR A 162 10.42 13.21 15.60
CA THR A 162 10.13 14.57 16.09
C THR A 162 11.39 15.15 16.70
N VAL A 163 11.72 16.39 16.37
CA VAL A 163 12.85 17.11 16.98
C VAL A 163 12.32 17.87 18.19
N GLY A 164 12.82 17.57 19.39
CA GLY A 164 12.38 18.27 20.59
C GLY A 164 12.71 19.76 20.54
N GLN A 165 11.87 20.62 21.15
CA GLN A 165 12.08 22.07 21.14
C GLN A 165 13.41 22.50 21.79
N LYS A 166 13.97 21.67 22.66
CA LYS A 166 15.26 21.88 23.36
C LYS A 166 16.39 21.02 22.79
N TYR A 167 16.19 20.43 21.60
CA TYR A 167 17.23 19.63 20.98
C TYR A 167 18.37 20.52 20.51
N GLU A 168 19.60 20.11 20.83
CA GLU A 168 20.83 20.70 20.32
C GLU A 168 21.70 19.59 19.70
N PRO A 169 22.50 19.87 18.66
CA PRO A 169 23.44 18.89 18.10
C PRO A 169 24.36 18.33 19.19
N GLY A 170 24.35 17.01 19.36
CA GLY A 170 25.05 16.29 20.43
C GLY A 170 24.12 15.63 21.44
N ASN A 171 22.85 16.03 21.51
CA ASN A 171 21.84 15.34 22.31
C ASN A 171 21.55 13.93 21.78
N GLY A 172 21.06 13.05 22.66
CA GLY A 172 20.70 11.67 22.32
C GLY A 172 19.37 11.54 21.56
N VAL A 173 19.07 10.30 21.14
CA VAL A 173 17.84 9.92 20.44
C VAL A 173 17.15 8.80 21.20
N ALA A 174 15.85 8.97 21.49
CA ALA A 174 14.99 7.86 21.89
C ALA A 174 14.40 7.23 20.62
N MET A 175 14.65 5.95 20.40
CA MET A 175 14.27 5.25 19.16
C MET A 175 13.57 3.93 19.45
N ILE A 176 12.56 3.63 18.64
CA ILE A 176 11.90 2.33 18.55
C ILE A 176 12.12 1.83 17.13
N ALA A 177 12.45 0.56 16.98
CA ALA A 177 12.61 -0.10 15.69
C ALA A 177 11.80 -1.39 15.68
N GLY A 178 11.06 -1.60 14.60
CA GLY A 178 10.34 -2.83 14.27
C GLY A 178 10.46 -3.10 12.78
N HIS A 179 9.85 -4.18 12.30
CA HIS A 179 9.78 -4.47 10.87
C HIS A 179 8.35 -4.70 10.38
N ILE A 180 8.11 -4.37 9.11
CA ILE A 180 6.77 -4.31 8.51
C ILE A 180 6.58 -5.29 7.33
N ASP A 181 7.64 -6.01 6.96
CA ASP A 181 7.49 -7.23 6.16
C ASP A 181 6.86 -8.33 6.99
N ALA A 182 6.22 -9.28 6.31
CA ALA A 182 5.65 -10.47 6.92
C ALA A 182 5.81 -11.65 5.96
N LEU A 183 5.75 -12.86 6.48
CA LEU A 183 5.77 -14.07 5.67
C LEU A 183 4.67 -14.03 4.60
N THR A 184 5.06 -14.28 3.35
CA THR A 184 4.15 -14.16 2.21
C THR A 184 4.57 -15.07 1.05
N ALA A 185 3.75 -15.15 -0.01
CA ALA A 185 4.11 -15.82 -1.26
C ALA A 185 4.16 -14.79 -2.40
N ARG A 186 5.36 -14.48 -2.89
CA ARG A 186 5.56 -13.48 -3.95
C ARG A 186 5.41 -14.10 -5.33
N LEU A 187 4.87 -13.34 -6.28
CA LEU A 187 4.84 -13.76 -7.67
C LEU A 187 6.25 -13.86 -8.23
N LYS A 188 6.52 -14.91 -9.03
CA LYS A 188 7.78 -15.05 -9.74
C LYS A 188 7.87 -14.01 -10.87
N PRO A 189 9.07 -13.62 -11.32
CA PRO A 189 9.23 -12.70 -12.46
C PRO A 189 8.49 -13.16 -13.72
N VAL A 190 8.40 -14.47 -13.93
CA VAL A 190 7.50 -15.12 -14.89
C VAL A 190 6.52 -15.96 -14.08
N SER A 191 5.30 -15.47 -13.89
CA SER A 191 4.29 -16.16 -13.08
C SER A 191 3.35 -17.04 -13.90
N THR A 192 3.39 -16.94 -15.23
CA THR A 192 2.62 -17.86 -16.09
C THR A 192 3.11 -19.29 -15.92
N LYS A 193 2.18 -20.20 -15.61
CA LYS A 193 2.38 -21.64 -15.62
C LYS A 193 1.59 -22.24 -16.78
N ARG A 194 2.01 -23.41 -17.26
CA ARG A 194 1.20 -24.17 -18.23
C ARG A 194 -0.10 -24.58 -17.55
N ASN A 195 -1.19 -24.55 -18.31
CA ASN A 195 -2.44 -25.17 -17.90
C ASN A 195 -2.18 -26.66 -17.59
N ALA A 196 -2.69 -27.13 -16.45
CA ALA A 196 -2.55 -28.52 -16.03
C ALA A 196 -3.95 -29.08 -15.72
N ALA A 197 -4.42 -30.01 -16.54
CA ALA A 197 -5.71 -30.68 -16.37
C ALA A 197 -6.90 -29.70 -16.18
N GLY A 198 -6.91 -28.61 -16.95
CA GLY A 198 -7.98 -27.60 -16.89
C GLY A 198 -7.77 -26.51 -15.84
N TYR A 199 -6.73 -26.59 -15.01
CA TYR A 199 -6.45 -25.62 -13.95
C TYR A 199 -5.41 -24.59 -14.39
N VAL A 200 -5.77 -23.31 -14.23
CA VAL A 200 -4.84 -22.19 -14.39
C VAL A 200 -4.09 -22.00 -13.08
N GLN A 201 -2.77 -22.18 -13.12
CA GLN A 201 -1.89 -22.05 -11.97
C GLN A 201 -1.10 -20.75 -11.98
N LEU A 202 -0.57 -20.35 -10.82
CA LEU A 202 0.24 -19.16 -10.64
C LEU A 202 1.63 -19.51 -10.10
N GLY A 203 2.68 -19.09 -10.79
CA GLY A 203 4.06 -19.24 -10.33
C GLY A 203 4.38 -18.27 -9.19
N VAL A 204 4.57 -18.81 -7.99
CA VAL A 204 4.95 -18.04 -6.79
C VAL A 204 6.21 -18.60 -6.14
N ALA A 205 6.87 -17.80 -5.32
CA ALA A 205 7.99 -18.20 -4.48
C ALA A 205 7.71 -17.78 -3.02
N PRO A 206 8.05 -18.62 -2.03
CA PRO A 206 7.88 -18.24 -0.63
C PRO A 206 8.85 -17.10 -0.30
N TYR A 207 8.34 -16.05 0.34
CA TYR A 207 9.16 -15.06 1.01
C TYR A 207 9.38 -15.52 2.45
N ALA A 208 10.65 -15.75 2.80
CA ALA A 208 11.05 -16.40 4.05
C ALA A 208 10.29 -17.73 4.25
N GLY A 209 9.66 -17.94 5.42
CA GLY A 209 8.92 -19.16 5.76
C GLY A 209 7.48 -19.26 5.22
N GLY A 210 7.14 -18.52 4.16
CA GLY A 210 5.85 -18.65 3.47
C GLY A 210 5.63 -20.05 2.87
N LEU A 211 4.40 -20.36 2.45
CA LEU A 211 4.01 -21.67 1.89
C LEU A 211 4.25 -22.87 2.83
N ASN A 212 4.13 -22.64 4.15
CA ASN A 212 4.08 -23.71 5.14
C ASN A 212 2.67 -24.32 5.25
N ALA A 213 2.48 -25.28 6.16
CA ALA A 213 1.22 -26.01 6.35
C ALA A 213 -0.02 -25.12 6.55
N THR A 214 0.13 -23.91 7.10
CA THR A 214 -1.00 -23.00 7.36
C THR A 214 -1.56 -22.29 6.12
N TRP A 215 -0.83 -22.36 5.00
CA TRP A 215 -1.20 -21.73 3.72
C TRP A 215 -2.15 -22.57 2.87
N TRP A 216 -2.28 -23.85 3.19
CA TRP A 216 -3.14 -24.78 2.47
C TRP A 216 -4.61 -24.48 2.79
N ASP A 217 -5.45 -24.59 1.76
CA ASP A 217 -6.90 -24.36 1.83
C ASP A 217 -7.33 -23.00 2.38
N ARG A 218 -6.45 -22.00 2.27
CA ARG A 218 -6.75 -20.60 2.54
C ARG A 218 -7.26 -19.88 1.31
N ASP A 219 -8.15 -18.92 1.54
CA ASP A 219 -8.65 -18.01 0.51
C ASP A 219 -7.64 -16.87 0.33
N LEU A 220 -6.85 -16.93 -0.74
CA LEU A 220 -5.77 -16.00 -0.99
C LEU A 220 -6.18 -14.90 -1.97
N SER A 221 -6.05 -13.64 -1.56
CA SER A 221 -6.10 -12.50 -2.47
C SER A 221 -4.68 -12.07 -2.87
N ILE A 222 -4.57 -11.09 -3.76
CA ILE A 222 -3.31 -10.56 -4.28
C ILE A 222 -3.26 -9.04 -4.14
N GLY A 223 -2.08 -8.53 -3.81
CA GLY A 223 -1.83 -7.09 -3.75
C GLY A 223 -0.35 -6.79 -3.81
N GLY A 224 -0.02 -5.50 -3.89
CA GLY A 224 1.36 -5.05 -3.91
C GLY A 224 1.54 -3.77 -4.70
N ARG A 225 2.68 -3.66 -5.38
CA ARG A 225 3.09 -2.46 -6.12
C ARG A 225 3.26 -2.78 -7.59
N VAL A 226 2.75 -1.92 -8.46
CA VAL A 226 2.91 -2.01 -9.91
C VAL A 226 3.72 -0.81 -10.40
N VAL A 227 4.73 -1.07 -11.23
CA VAL A 227 5.52 -0.05 -11.91
C VAL A 227 4.86 0.23 -13.25
N VAL A 228 4.41 1.47 -13.44
CA VAL A 228 3.68 1.90 -14.64
C VAL A 228 4.42 3.02 -15.35
N ARG A 229 4.32 3.04 -16.68
CA ARG A 229 4.70 4.19 -17.50
C ARG A 229 3.45 4.94 -17.90
N ASP A 230 3.39 6.20 -17.48
CA ASP A 230 2.34 7.11 -17.89
C ASP A 230 2.50 7.40 -19.41
N PRO A 231 1.48 7.13 -20.24
CA PRO A 231 1.60 7.26 -21.69
C PRO A 231 1.68 8.72 -22.15
N ASP A 232 1.08 9.65 -21.40
CA ASP A 232 0.99 11.06 -21.78
C ASP A 232 2.29 11.80 -21.45
N THR A 233 2.87 11.49 -20.29
CA THR A 233 4.07 12.18 -19.77
C THR A 233 5.37 11.38 -19.97
N GLY A 234 5.27 10.10 -20.30
CA GLY A 234 6.40 9.16 -20.36
C GLY A 234 7.03 8.84 -18.99
N LYS A 235 6.51 9.41 -17.89
CA LYS A 235 7.10 9.23 -16.55
C LYS A 235 6.83 7.83 -16.03
N THR A 236 7.84 7.25 -15.40
CA THR A 236 7.70 5.98 -14.68
C THR A 236 7.34 6.27 -13.23
N SER A 237 6.30 5.61 -12.74
CA SER A 237 5.85 5.74 -11.35
C SER A 237 5.37 4.40 -10.80
N THR A 238 5.09 4.37 -9.50
CA THR A 238 4.53 3.20 -8.84
C THR A 238 3.09 3.46 -8.42
N ARG A 239 2.26 2.42 -8.44
CA ARG A 239 0.88 2.42 -7.96
C ARG A 239 0.66 1.19 -7.08
N LEU A 240 -0.15 1.35 -6.04
CA LEU A 240 -0.55 0.21 -5.20
C LEU A 240 -1.82 -0.42 -5.79
N VAL A 241 -1.90 -1.75 -5.70
CA VAL A 241 -3.05 -2.52 -6.11
C VAL A 241 -3.38 -3.56 -5.05
N LYS A 242 -4.68 -3.78 -4.81
CA LYS A 242 -5.19 -4.80 -3.90
C LYS A 242 -6.53 -5.28 -4.45
N LEU A 243 -6.68 -6.58 -4.67
CA LEU A 243 -7.97 -7.13 -5.11
C LEU A 243 -8.91 -7.39 -3.92
N GLY A 244 -10.19 -7.09 -4.11
CA GLY A 244 -11.21 -7.17 -3.06
C GLY A 244 -11.79 -8.56 -2.79
N TRP A 245 -11.33 -9.60 -3.47
CA TRP A 245 -11.80 -10.98 -3.32
C TRP A 245 -10.65 -11.98 -3.48
N PRO A 246 -10.74 -13.21 -2.93
CA PRO A 246 -9.73 -14.22 -3.13
C PRO A 246 -9.67 -14.68 -4.59
N ILE A 247 -8.47 -14.71 -5.15
CA ILE A 247 -8.22 -15.12 -6.54
C ILE A 247 -7.37 -16.37 -6.64
N ALA A 248 -6.81 -16.85 -5.52
CA ALA A 248 -5.89 -17.95 -5.47
C ALA A 248 -6.23 -18.89 -4.30
N ARG A 249 -5.97 -20.19 -4.49
CA ARG A 249 -6.02 -21.19 -3.43
C ARG A 249 -4.96 -22.26 -3.65
N ILE A 250 -4.37 -22.76 -2.56
CA ILE A 250 -3.49 -23.93 -2.58
C ILE A 250 -4.30 -25.11 -2.01
N PRO A 251 -4.94 -25.93 -2.85
CA PRO A 251 -5.83 -26.97 -2.37
C PRO A 251 -5.05 -28.15 -1.80
N THR A 252 -5.51 -28.70 -0.68
CA THR A 252 -4.99 -29.99 -0.21
C THR A 252 -5.42 -31.14 -1.13
N LEU A 253 -4.64 -32.21 -1.12
CA LEU A 253 -5.05 -33.49 -1.65
C LEU A 253 -5.99 -34.19 -0.67
N ALA A 254 -7.01 -34.89 -1.18
CA ALA A 254 -7.90 -35.67 -0.33
C ALA A 254 -7.12 -36.76 0.45
N PRO A 255 -7.43 -36.99 1.74
CA PRO A 255 -6.69 -37.94 2.56
C PRO A 255 -6.82 -39.40 2.07
N HIS A 256 -7.87 -39.71 1.29
CA HIS A 256 -8.14 -41.03 0.71
C HIS A 256 -6.99 -41.60 -0.14
N PHE A 257 -6.10 -40.75 -0.66
CA PHE A 257 -4.96 -41.18 -1.48
C PHE A 257 -3.74 -41.66 -0.67
N GLY A 258 -3.79 -41.62 0.67
CA GLY A 258 -2.79 -42.26 1.55
C GLY A 258 -1.42 -41.57 1.66
N VAL A 259 -1.17 -40.49 0.92
CA VAL A 259 0.12 -39.75 0.92
C VAL A 259 0.16 -38.54 1.87
N GLY A 260 -0.93 -38.30 2.61
CA GLY A 260 -1.14 -37.11 3.44
C GLY A 260 -1.68 -35.91 2.62
N MET A 261 -2.49 -35.06 3.26
CA MET A 261 -3.22 -33.98 2.59
C MET A 261 -2.32 -32.92 1.93
N MET A 262 -1.10 -32.75 2.44
CA MET A 262 -0.10 -31.81 1.91
C MET A 262 1.02 -32.51 1.13
N GLY A 263 0.98 -33.84 0.99
CA GLY A 263 2.09 -34.63 0.47
C GLY A 263 3.40 -34.38 1.25
N GLN A 264 4.45 -33.97 0.55
CA GLN A 264 5.75 -33.60 1.13
C GLN A 264 5.85 -32.08 1.38
N ASN A 265 4.77 -31.34 1.19
CA ASN A 265 4.71 -29.89 1.20
C ASN A 265 5.82 -29.24 0.35
N ASN A 266 6.12 -29.80 -0.83
CA ASN A 266 7.11 -29.20 -1.72
C ASN A 266 6.59 -27.86 -2.26
N PRO A 267 7.27 -26.73 -1.97
CA PRO A 267 6.74 -25.41 -2.31
C PRO A 267 6.71 -25.12 -3.83
N GLU A 268 7.48 -25.85 -4.63
CA GLU A 268 7.56 -25.65 -6.09
C GLU A 268 6.55 -26.49 -6.87
N THR A 269 6.30 -27.72 -6.41
CA THR A 269 5.49 -28.70 -7.17
C THR A 269 4.14 -28.99 -6.54
N GLN A 270 3.99 -28.83 -5.22
CA GLN A 270 2.76 -29.21 -4.49
C GLN A 270 2.01 -27.99 -3.96
N ALA A 271 2.70 -26.96 -3.48
CA ALA A 271 2.07 -25.73 -2.96
C ALA A 271 1.87 -24.64 -4.03
N VAL A 272 1.47 -25.02 -5.25
CA VAL A 272 1.28 -24.08 -6.37
C VAL A 272 -0.16 -23.56 -6.36
N PRO A 273 -0.39 -22.24 -6.23
CA PRO A 273 -1.74 -21.68 -6.24
C PRO A 273 -2.47 -21.89 -7.55
N ILE A 274 -3.76 -22.23 -7.45
CA ILE A 274 -4.73 -22.30 -8.55
C ILE A 274 -5.53 -20.99 -8.57
N ILE A 275 -5.67 -20.38 -9.74
CA ILE A 275 -6.31 -19.07 -9.93
C ILE A 275 -7.50 -19.07 -10.89
N GLY A 276 -7.84 -20.22 -11.45
CA GLY A 276 -8.98 -20.34 -12.36
C GLY A 276 -9.03 -21.66 -13.11
N LEU A 277 -10.00 -21.73 -14.01
CA LEU A 277 -10.26 -22.88 -14.89
C LEU A 277 -10.18 -22.45 -16.36
N ASP A 278 -9.68 -23.36 -17.19
CA ASP A 278 -9.63 -23.24 -18.64
C ASP A 278 -9.64 -24.65 -19.26
N ASN A 279 -10.80 -25.04 -19.80
CA ASN A 279 -11.06 -26.36 -20.40
C ASN A 279 -11.19 -26.26 -21.94
N SER A 280 -10.52 -25.29 -22.54
CA SER A 280 -10.57 -25.05 -23.99
C SER A 280 -10.10 -26.25 -24.84
N ASP A 281 -9.26 -27.11 -24.26
CA ASP A 281 -8.77 -28.36 -24.84
C ASP A 281 -9.84 -29.44 -25.00
N LEU A 282 -10.95 -29.37 -24.26
CA LEU A 282 -12.06 -30.34 -24.35
C LEU A 282 -13.04 -30.03 -25.49
N GLY A 283 -13.14 -28.77 -25.91
CA GLY A 283 -14.22 -28.28 -26.77
C GLY A 283 -13.89 -28.09 -28.26
N GLY A 284 -12.64 -28.30 -28.68
CA GLY A 284 -12.18 -28.11 -30.07
C GLY A 284 -12.18 -26.66 -30.58
N ALA A 285 -12.73 -25.71 -29.82
CA ALA A 285 -12.62 -24.28 -30.06
C ALA A 285 -11.49 -23.70 -29.19
N ASP A 286 -10.49 -23.09 -29.81
CA ASP A 286 -9.41 -22.40 -29.11
C ASP A 286 -9.96 -21.12 -28.47
N THR A 287 -10.43 -21.23 -27.22
CA THR A 287 -10.82 -20.09 -26.38
C THR A 287 -9.69 -19.68 -25.44
N SER A 288 -8.44 -20.09 -25.72
CA SER A 288 -7.31 -19.70 -24.89
C SER A 288 -7.14 -18.18 -24.91
N GLU A 289 -6.87 -17.59 -23.74
CA GLU A 289 -6.65 -16.16 -23.70
C GLU A 289 -5.31 -15.79 -24.33
N ALA A 290 -5.36 -14.95 -25.36
CA ALA A 290 -4.17 -14.36 -25.94
C ALA A 290 -3.31 -13.64 -24.87
N PRO A 291 -1.98 -13.68 -24.99
CA PRO A 291 -1.07 -12.97 -24.10
C PRO A 291 -1.47 -11.50 -23.91
N ALA A 292 -1.41 -11.02 -22.67
CA ALA A 292 -1.63 -9.62 -22.40
C ALA A 292 -0.37 -8.82 -22.81
N GLY A 293 -0.45 -8.10 -23.93
CA GLY A 293 0.66 -7.25 -24.41
C GLY A 293 1.56 -7.92 -25.46
N PRO A 294 2.50 -7.16 -26.06
CA PRO A 294 3.32 -7.66 -27.16
C PRO A 294 4.36 -8.70 -26.70
N PRO A 295 4.81 -9.60 -27.60
CA PRO A 295 5.90 -10.54 -27.30
C PRO A 295 7.13 -9.83 -26.74
N GLY A 296 7.73 -10.41 -25.70
CA GLY A 296 8.91 -9.83 -25.01
C GLY A 296 8.58 -8.74 -23.99
N SER A 297 7.32 -8.32 -23.85
CA SER A 297 6.90 -7.42 -22.76
C SER A 297 6.77 -8.16 -21.43
N PHE A 298 6.83 -7.41 -20.32
CA PHE A 298 6.54 -7.93 -18.99
C PHE A 298 5.13 -8.53 -18.90
N ALA A 299 4.13 -7.86 -19.48
CA ALA A 299 2.74 -8.32 -19.44
C ALA A 299 2.57 -9.71 -20.09
N ALA A 300 3.36 -10.03 -21.12
CA ALA A 300 3.34 -11.35 -21.77
C ALA A 300 3.93 -12.49 -20.90
N THR A 301 4.65 -12.17 -19.82
CA THR A 301 5.22 -13.18 -18.89
C THR A 301 4.29 -13.53 -17.73
N GLN A 302 3.08 -12.94 -17.71
CA GLN A 302 2.10 -13.08 -16.63
C GLN A 302 0.78 -13.67 -17.14
N PRO A 303 -0.07 -14.25 -16.26
CA PRO A 303 -1.38 -14.75 -16.67
C PRO A 303 -2.24 -13.63 -17.29
N PRO A 304 -2.77 -13.80 -18.52
CA PRO A 304 -3.43 -12.71 -19.26
C PRO A 304 -4.61 -12.06 -18.52
N LYS A 305 -5.47 -12.89 -17.91
CA LYS A 305 -6.59 -12.42 -17.07
C LYS A 305 -6.11 -11.61 -15.87
N LEU A 306 -5.01 -12.01 -15.23
CA LEU A 306 -4.46 -11.29 -14.09
C LEU A 306 -3.95 -9.91 -14.51
N VAL A 307 -3.23 -9.81 -15.63
CA VAL A 307 -2.76 -8.51 -16.15
C VAL A 307 -3.93 -7.58 -16.44
N LYS A 308 -4.96 -8.06 -17.15
CA LYS A 308 -6.16 -7.28 -17.47
C LYS A 308 -6.87 -6.82 -16.19
N LEU A 309 -6.93 -7.68 -15.18
CA LEU A 309 -7.55 -7.40 -13.90
C LEU A 309 -6.82 -6.28 -13.14
N ILE A 310 -5.49 -6.40 -13.02
CA ILE A 310 -4.63 -5.40 -12.37
C ILE A 310 -4.66 -4.07 -13.15
N ALA A 311 -4.62 -4.12 -14.49
CA ALA A 311 -4.72 -2.94 -15.34
C ALA A 311 -6.05 -2.21 -15.14
N ARG A 312 -7.16 -2.96 -15.07
CA ARG A 312 -8.51 -2.42 -14.80
C ARG A 312 -8.59 -1.77 -13.42
N GLU A 313 -8.08 -2.44 -12.39
CA GLU A 313 -8.07 -1.90 -11.02
C GLU A 313 -7.30 -0.58 -10.93
N LEU A 314 -6.16 -0.50 -11.65
CA LEU A 314 -5.32 0.69 -11.72
C LEU A 314 -5.79 1.74 -12.75
N ARG A 315 -6.87 1.47 -13.48
CA ARG A 315 -7.37 2.30 -14.59
C ARG A 315 -6.26 2.65 -15.59
N THR A 316 -5.44 1.67 -15.94
CA THR A 316 -4.32 1.80 -16.88
C THR A 316 -4.38 0.72 -17.97
N SER A 317 -3.52 0.81 -18.98
CA SER A 317 -3.42 -0.22 -20.02
C SER A 317 -2.44 -1.33 -19.62
N ALA A 318 -2.66 -2.55 -20.12
CA ALA A 318 -1.73 -3.66 -19.91
C ALA A 318 -0.32 -3.34 -20.45
N SER A 319 -0.23 -2.57 -21.53
CA SER A 319 1.04 -2.14 -22.13
C SER A 319 1.78 -1.07 -21.31
N ALA A 320 1.09 -0.35 -20.42
CA ALA A 320 1.71 0.62 -19.52
C ALA A 320 2.38 -0.06 -18.31
N ILE A 321 2.08 -1.33 -18.03
CA ILE A 321 2.68 -2.08 -16.92
C ILE A 321 4.09 -2.51 -17.31
N LEU A 322 5.09 -1.92 -16.65
CA LEU A 322 6.50 -2.24 -16.87
C LEU A 322 6.98 -3.42 -16.01
N ASN A 323 6.47 -3.52 -14.78
CA ASN A 323 6.79 -4.58 -13.83
C ASN A 323 5.84 -4.53 -12.64
N TRP A 324 5.89 -5.52 -11.75
CA TRP A 324 5.21 -5.49 -10.45
C TRP A 324 5.99 -6.22 -9.35
N ASP A 325 5.66 -5.91 -8.11
CA ASP A 325 6.03 -6.67 -6.91
C ASP A 325 4.71 -6.98 -6.19
N LEU A 326 4.14 -8.13 -6.53
CA LEU A 326 2.86 -8.61 -6.01
C LEU A 326 3.07 -9.86 -5.14
N GLU A 327 2.22 -9.99 -4.14
CA GLU A 327 2.24 -11.09 -3.19
C GLU A 327 0.82 -11.56 -2.88
N LEU A 328 0.70 -12.86 -2.61
CA LEU A 328 -0.53 -13.48 -2.15
C LEU A 328 -0.64 -13.36 -0.63
N TYR A 329 -1.84 -13.08 -0.14
CA TYR A 329 -2.11 -12.96 1.29
C TYR A 329 -3.48 -13.54 1.64
N ASP A 330 -3.63 -14.01 2.88
CA ASP A 330 -4.92 -14.47 3.40
C ASP A 330 -5.94 -13.33 3.41
N SER A 331 -7.04 -13.53 2.69
CA SER A 331 -8.14 -12.58 2.54
C SER A 331 -9.09 -12.54 3.74
N GLN A 332 -8.98 -13.48 4.68
CA GLN A 332 -9.76 -13.46 5.91
C GLN A 332 -9.47 -12.18 6.72
N PRO A 333 -10.50 -11.36 7.04
CA PRO A 333 -10.31 -10.16 7.85
C PRO A 333 -9.82 -10.48 9.25
N ALA A 334 -9.00 -9.58 9.80
CA ALA A 334 -8.64 -9.62 11.21
C ALA A 334 -9.88 -9.35 12.08
N GLN A 335 -10.02 -10.09 13.18
CA GLN A 335 -11.20 -9.98 14.05
C GLN A 335 -10.89 -10.35 15.49
N THR A 336 -11.74 -9.92 16.41
CA THR A 336 -11.73 -10.41 17.79
C THR A 336 -12.32 -11.81 17.87
N GLY A 337 -11.81 -12.66 18.76
CA GLY A 337 -12.33 -14.01 19.00
C GLY A 337 -12.13 -14.45 20.44
N GLY A 338 -12.59 -15.67 20.75
CA GLY A 338 -12.70 -16.17 22.13
C GLY A 338 -14.08 -15.91 22.75
N LEU A 339 -14.37 -16.54 23.88
CA LEU A 339 -15.71 -16.50 24.50
C LEU A 339 -16.04 -15.09 24.98
N ASP A 340 -15.04 -14.37 25.50
CA ASP A 340 -15.17 -12.99 25.97
C ASP A 340 -14.53 -11.98 25.01
N ARG A 341 -14.21 -12.41 23.77
CA ARG A 341 -13.53 -11.61 22.75
C ARG A 341 -12.14 -11.11 23.18
N GLU A 342 -11.44 -11.90 23.98
CA GLU A 342 -10.11 -11.54 24.51
C GLU A 342 -8.96 -11.69 23.50
N PHE A 343 -9.18 -12.39 22.39
CA PHE A 343 -8.17 -12.63 21.36
C PHE A 343 -8.36 -11.76 20.13
N ILE A 344 -7.27 -11.51 19.40
CA ILE A 344 -7.28 -11.05 18.01
C ILE A 344 -6.77 -12.18 17.12
N PHE A 345 -7.57 -12.59 16.13
CA PHE A 345 -7.18 -13.54 15.10
C PHE A 345 -6.89 -12.78 13.81
N ALA A 346 -5.63 -12.83 13.36
CA ALA A 346 -5.19 -12.15 12.15
C ALA A 346 -3.94 -12.80 11.55
N GLY A 347 -3.75 -12.62 10.25
CA GLY A 347 -2.46 -12.90 9.60
C GLY A 347 -1.51 -11.71 9.70
N ARG A 348 -0.21 -11.96 9.48
CA ARG A 348 0.84 -10.92 9.39
C ARG A 348 1.03 -10.12 10.68
N VAL A 349 0.77 -10.73 11.84
CA VAL A 349 0.94 -10.10 13.16
C VAL A 349 2.41 -9.79 13.43
N ASP A 350 3.30 -10.74 13.12
CA ASP A 350 4.75 -10.59 13.15
C ASP A 350 5.23 -9.77 11.92
N ASP A 351 5.82 -8.58 12.05
CA ASP A 351 5.93 -7.71 13.25
C ASP A 351 5.10 -6.41 13.09
N LYS A 352 4.05 -6.49 12.28
CA LYS A 352 3.11 -5.37 12.10
C LYS A 352 2.41 -4.98 13.40
N LEU A 353 2.32 -5.87 14.39
CA LEU A 353 1.81 -5.56 15.72
C LEU A 353 2.68 -4.52 16.42
N CYS A 354 3.97 -4.79 16.61
CA CYS A 354 4.85 -3.85 17.32
C CYS A 354 5.07 -2.60 16.48
N SER A 355 5.21 -2.74 15.16
CA SER A 355 5.40 -1.60 14.26
C SER A 355 4.19 -0.65 14.20
N TRP A 356 2.97 -1.15 14.40
CA TRP A 356 1.77 -0.29 14.46
C TRP A 356 1.59 0.39 15.81
N ALA A 357 1.99 -0.28 16.90
CA ALA A 357 1.91 0.28 18.24
C ALA A 357 2.97 1.37 18.51
N ALA A 358 4.13 1.29 17.86
CA ALA A 358 5.24 2.25 17.96
C ALA A 358 4.96 3.60 17.30
#